data_AF-A0A7Y5QHM3-F1
#
_entry.id   AF-A0A7Y5QHM3-F1
#
_cell.length_a   1.000
_cell.length_b   1.000
_cell.length_c   1.000
_cell.angle_alpha   90.00
_cell.angle_beta   90.00
_cell.angle_gamma   90.00
#
_symmetry.space_group_name_H-M   'P 1'
#
loop_
_entity.id
_entity.type
_entity.pdbx_description
1 polymer ?
#
loop_
_entity_poly.entity_id
_entity_poly.type
_entity_poly.pdbx_seq_one_letter_code
_entity_poly.pdbx_strand_id
1 'polypeptide(L)'
;MSATPSEEKPTTLNRNVLLQAWALLSVYDQTATRLKRRFVNQRYWVILLTFVATVASVAAGVVSGLGLMWLTVALALLSVALPIIGSYLMNDIIKFTGGTTWIKYRYIAETMRMHIYLYRMKAPPYDAEPVRKRDDLLSANLRKVREEIDLNEVIPFDIRQPKETAEIEKAIATANKFTPDDNGLDEIALGQYLKWRVLDQRQWYEGRVQDDFKRLKNSYRQAQGALLGGALISALAGLIDVQALWLVAITNAFSVAMTTSANVSMFGATYSLFQAAALRLSDELIAWLAQEDNPELDEPMARAAAEAAFSARIEDVLLWERKSWYELAIQVQTTSDQTILSSLARLNKGREE
;
A
#
# COMPACT_ATOMS: atom_id res chain seq x y z
N MET A 1 -31.13 40.70 2.91
CA MET A 1 -30.84 40.08 4.22
C MET A 1 -29.34 39.81 4.24
N SER A 2 -28.56 40.72 4.82
CA SER A 2 -27.11 40.53 4.99
C SER A 2 -26.91 39.52 6.11
N ALA A 3 -26.26 38.39 5.80
CA ALA A 3 -25.84 37.43 6.81
C ALA A 3 -24.89 38.15 7.77
N THR A 4 -25.27 38.21 9.04
CA THR A 4 -24.39 38.62 10.13
C THR A 4 -23.18 37.70 10.13
N PRO A 5 -21.93 38.25 10.19
CA PRO A 5 -20.75 37.42 10.29
C PRO A 5 -20.86 36.62 11.58
N SER A 6 -20.88 35.29 11.45
CA SER A 6 -20.84 34.39 12.60
C SER A 6 -19.59 34.69 13.39
N GLU A 7 -19.77 35.02 14.67
CA GLU A 7 -18.72 35.22 15.65
C GLU A 7 -17.86 33.94 15.70
N GLU A 8 -16.71 33.95 15.00
CA GLU A 8 -15.77 32.83 14.99
C GLU A 8 -15.28 32.61 16.43
N LYS A 9 -15.67 31.50 17.05
CA LYS A 9 -15.08 31.09 18.33
C LYS A 9 -13.56 31.05 18.15
N PRO A 10 -12.77 31.72 19.02
CA PRO A 10 -11.33 31.73 18.90
C PRO A 10 -10.83 30.29 18.96
N THR A 11 -10.29 29.80 17.84
CA THR A 11 -9.73 28.46 17.76
C THR A 11 -8.51 28.39 18.66
N THR A 12 -8.43 27.34 19.48
CA THR A 12 -7.30 27.14 20.39
C THR A 12 -6.11 26.45 19.73
N LEU A 13 -6.21 26.13 18.43
CA LEU A 13 -5.20 25.45 17.65
C LEU A 13 -4.41 26.43 16.79
N ASN A 14 -3.14 26.14 16.59
CA ASN A 14 -2.29 26.95 15.72
C ASN A 14 -2.44 26.49 14.26
N ARG A 15 -3.29 27.20 13.51
CA ARG A 15 -3.56 26.90 12.09
C ARG A 15 -2.29 26.82 11.23
N ASN A 16 -1.28 27.64 11.50
CA ASN A 16 -0.03 27.62 10.73
C ASN A 16 0.75 26.31 10.95
N VAL A 17 0.76 25.79 12.17
CA VAL A 17 1.41 24.51 12.48
C VAL A 17 0.69 23.36 11.77
N LEU A 18 -0.66 23.36 11.79
CA LEU A 18 -1.47 22.38 11.07
C LEU A 18 -1.26 22.44 9.56
N LEU A 19 -1.24 23.64 8.97
CA LEU A 19 -0.94 23.82 7.54
C LEU A 19 0.41 23.19 7.17
N GLN A 20 1.46 23.43 7.97
CA GLN A 20 2.77 22.84 7.71
C GLN A 20 2.79 21.31 7.90
N ALA A 21 2.09 20.80 8.92
CA ALA A 21 1.96 19.36 9.15
C ALA A 21 1.27 18.66 7.98
N TRP A 22 0.17 19.23 7.47
CA TRP A 22 -0.54 18.73 6.30
C TRP A 22 0.27 18.86 5.01
N ALA A 23 0.97 19.98 4.82
CA ALA A 23 1.87 20.15 3.68
C ALA A 23 2.91 19.02 3.64
N LEU A 24 3.52 18.72 4.79
CA LEU A 24 4.49 17.65 4.90
C LEU A 24 3.87 16.26 4.67
N LEU A 25 2.74 15.96 5.33
CA LEU A 25 1.99 14.71 5.11
C LEU A 25 1.69 14.49 3.62
N SER A 26 1.25 15.54 2.93
CA SER A 26 0.88 15.45 1.51
C SER A 26 2.05 15.05 0.62
N VAL A 27 3.27 15.52 0.93
CA VAL A 27 4.49 15.14 0.20
C VAL A 27 4.76 13.66 0.39
N TYR A 28 4.72 13.17 1.63
CA TYR A 28 4.96 11.75 1.94
C TYR A 28 3.90 10.83 1.30
N ASP A 29 2.63 11.16 1.45
CA ASP A 29 1.52 10.35 0.96
C ASP A 29 1.49 10.25 -0.58
N GLN A 30 1.65 11.38 -1.25
CA GLN A 30 1.70 11.39 -2.71
C GLN A 30 2.97 10.70 -3.23
N THR A 31 4.10 10.84 -2.54
CA THR A 31 5.37 10.20 -2.94
C THR A 31 5.26 8.68 -2.82
N ALA A 32 4.72 8.19 -1.70
CA ALA A 32 4.42 6.77 -1.51
C ALA A 32 3.51 6.24 -2.63
N THR A 33 2.45 6.97 -2.98
CA THR A 33 1.51 6.58 -4.02
C THR A 33 2.17 6.49 -5.41
N ARG A 34 2.99 7.49 -5.78
CA ARG A 34 3.70 7.50 -7.07
C ARG A 34 4.73 6.38 -7.15
N LEU A 35 5.54 6.21 -6.11
CA LEU A 35 6.54 5.15 -6.06
C LEU A 35 5.91 3.77 -6.10
N LYS A 36 4.83 3.53 -5.34
CA LYS A 36 4.07 2.26 -5.40
C LYS A 36 3.59 1.97 -6.83
N ARG A 37 3.03 2.96 -7.53
CA ARG A 37 2.54 2.78 -8.90
C ARG A 37 3.69 2.44 -9.86
N ARG A 38 4.81 3.18 -9.80
CA ARG A 38 5.99 2.88 -10.63
C ARG A 38 6.54 1.48 -10.33
N PHE A 39 6.71 1.18 -9.05
CA PHE A 39 7.18 -0.11 -8.53
C PHE A 39 6.37 -1.30 -9.04
N VAL A 40 5.04 -1.23 -8.94
CA VAL A 40 4.13 -2.29 -9.39
C VAL A 40 4.17 -2.41 -10.92
N ASN A 41 4.10 -1.29 -11.64
CA ASN A 41 4.10 -1.30 -13.10
C ASN A 41 5.40 -1.86 -13.67
N GLN A 42 6.56 -1.47 -13.12
CA GLN A 42 7.86 -1.97 -13.59
C GLN A 42 8.02 -3.48 -13.33
N ARG A 43 7.55 -4.00 -12.19
CA ARG A 43 7.56 -5.46 -11.95
C ARG A 43 6.62 -6.22 -12.86
N TYR A 44 5.47 -5.66 -13.23
CA TYR A 44 4.62 -6.28 -14.25
C TYR A 44 5.31 -6.41 -15.60
N TRP A 45 6.13 -5.43 -15.99
CA TRP A 45 6.97 -5.56 -17.17
C TRP A 45 7.98 -6.69 -17.04
N VAL A 46 8.69 -6.80 -15.90
CA VAL A 46 9.64 -7.91 -15.67
C VAL A 46 8.95 -9.28 -15.75
N ILE A 47 7.78 -9.43 -15.13
CA ILE A 47 6.98 -10.66 -15.17
C ILE A 47 6.56 -10.98 -16.61
N LEU A 48 6.05 -9.98 -17.35
CA LEU A 48 5.63 -10.13 -18.73
C LEU A 48 6.80 -10.54 -19.64
N LEU A 49 7.95 -9.87 -19.52
CA LEU A 49 9.16 -10.20 -20.30
C LEU A 49 9.61 -11.64 -20.04
N THR A 50 9.60 -12.08 -18.78
CA THR A 50 9.98 -13.44 -18.38
C THR A 50 8.99 -14.48 -18.92
N PHE A 51 7.69 -14.18 -18.87
CA PHE A 51 6.66 -15.03 -19.43
C PHE A 51 6.81 -15.17 -20.96
N VAL A 52 6.93 -14.05 -21.68
CA VAL A 52 7.12 -14.04 -23.13
C VAL A 52 8.40 -14.75 -23.53
N ALA A 53 9.49 -14.59 -22.78
CA ALA A 53 10.73 -15.32 -23.02
C ALA A 53 10.55 -16.84 -22.92
N THR A 54 9.79 -17.29 -21.92
CA THR A 54 9.51 -18.73 -21.72
C THR A 54 8.65 -19.27 -22.86
N VAL A 55 7.60 -18.55 -23.25
CA VAL A 55 6.75 -18.92 -24.39
C VAL A 55 7.56 -18.96 -25.69
N ALA A 56 8.42 -17.96 -25.93
CA ALA A 56 9.28 -17.91 -27.11
C ALA A 56 10.26 -19.09 -27.16
N SER A 57 10.85 -19.46 -26.02
CA SER A 57 11.73 -20.63 -25.91
C SER A 57 11.02 -21.92 -26.30
N VAL A 58 9.80 -22.11 -25.81
CA VAL A 58 8.97 -23.28 -26.11
C VAL A 58 8.55 -23.29 -27.59
N ALA A 59 8.11 -22.15 -28.10
CA ALA A 59 7.70 -21.98 -29.49
C ALA A 59 8.86 -22.22 -30.46
N ALA A 60 10.09 -21.80 -30.12
CA ALA A 60 11.27 -22.05 -30.94
C ALA A 60 11.49 -23.56 -31.14
N GLY A 61 11.32 -24.36 -30.09
CA GLY A 61 11.41 -25.82 -30.15
C GLY A 61 10.38 -26.43 -31.09
N VAL A 62 9.10 -26.03 -30.96
CA VAL A 62 8.01 -26.53 -31.84
C VAL A 62 8.25 -26.14 -33.31
N VAL A 63 8.58 -24.87 -33.57
CA VAL A 63 8.79 -24.34 -34.92
C VAL A 63 10.02 -24.96 -35.59
N SER A 64 11.05 -25.30 -34.81
CA SER A 64 12.24 -25.98 -35.35
C SER A 64 11.89 -27.33 -35.98
N GLY A 65 10.95 -28.08 -35.40
CA GLY A 65 10.43 -29.33 -35.97
C GLY A 65 9.70 -29.15 -37.29
N LEU A 66 9.20 -27.95 -37.59
CA LEU A 66 8.53 -27.60 -38.85
C LEU A 66 9.49 -27.12 -39.96
N GLY A 67 10.80 -27.02 -39.67
CA GLY A 67 11.80 -26.59 -40.64
C GLY A 67 11.83 -25.08 -40.94
N LEU A 68 11.11 -24.25 -40.18
CA LEU A 68 11.07 -22.79 -40.36
C LEU A 68 12.25 -22.09 -39.67
N MET A 69 13.46 -22.30 -40.20
CA MET A 69 14.73 -21.91 -39.56
C MET A 69 14.79 -20.43 -39.12
N TRP A 70 14.36 -19.49 -39.97
CA TRP A 70 14.43 -18.06 -39.64
C TRP A 70 13.57 -17.70 -38.42
N LEU A 71 12.39 -18.31 -38.29
CA LEU A 71 11.47 -18.05 -37.18
C LEU A 71 11.99 -18.69 -35.89
N THR A 72 12.55 -19.90 -35.98
CA THR A 72 13.25 -20.54 -34.86
C THR A 72 14.37 -19.65 -34.32
N VAL A 73 15.21 -19.10 -35.20
CA VAL A 73 16.29 -18.19 -34.80
C VAL A 73 15.73 -16.92 -34.14
N ALA A 74 14.69 -16.31 -34.71
CA ALA A 74 14.06 -15.12 -34.12
C ALA A 74 13.48 -15.39 -32.72
N LEU A 75 12.77 -16.51 -32.54
CA LEU A 75 12.19 -16.90 -31.24
C LEU A 75 13.28 -17.26 -30.22
N ALA A 76 14.34 -17.94 -30.66
CA ALA A 76 15.49 -18.23 -29.81
C ALA A 76 16.15 -16.94 -29.32
N LEU A 77 16.40 -15.99 -30.22
CA LEU A 77 16.96 -14.67 -29.88
C LEU A 77 16.06 -13.90 -28.90
N LEU A 78 14.74 -13.90 -29.10
CA LEU A 78 13.79 -13.29 -28.15
C LEU A 78 13.85 -13.99 -26.79
N SER A 79 13.90 -15.32 -26.75
CA SER A 79 13.97 -16.05 -25.50
C SER A 79 15.24 -15.72 -24.70
N VAL A 80 16.33 -15.31 -25.37
CA VAL A 80 17.59 -14.86 -24.77
C VAL A 80 17.58 -13.39 -24.39
N ALA A 81 17.14 -12.51 -25.28
CA ALA A 81 17.19 -11.07 -25.06
C ALA A 81 16.26 -10.61 -23.93
N LEU A 82 15.04 -11.16 -23.85
CA LEU A 82 14.03 -10.66 -22.91
C LEU A 82 14.38 -10.86 -21.43
N PRO A 83 14.92 -12.01 -20.96
CA PRO A 83 15.37 -12.16 -19.56
C PRO A 83 16.55 -11.25 -19.20
N ILE A 84 17.44 -10.95 -20.15
CA ILE A 84 18.56 -10.01 -19.95
C ILE A 84 18.00 -8.60 -19.72
N ILE A 85 17.07 -8.17 -20.58
CA ILE A 85 16.37 -6.88 -20.43
C ILE A 85 15.59 -6.85 -19.11
N GLY A 86 14.92 -7.95 -18.75
CA GLY A 86 14.22 -8.09 -17.47
C GLY A 86 15.14 -7.98 -16.25
N SER A 87 16.35 -8.55 -16.33
CA SER A 87 17.38 -8.46 -15.28
C SER A 87 17.90 -7.04 -15.13
N TYR A 88 18.18 -6.36 -16.25
CA TYR A 88 18.55 -4.94 -16.23
C TYR A 88 17.45 -4.08 -15.61
N LEU A 89 16.20 -4.28 -16.04
CA LEU A 89 15.05 -3.54 -15.51
C LEU A 89 14.87 -3.80 -14.01
N MET A 90 15.06 -5.04 -13.53
CA MET A 90 14.97 -5.36 -12.10
C MET A 90 16.04 -4.65 -11.28
N ASN A 91 17.28 -4.62 -11.77
CA ASN A 91 18.37 -3.88 -11.11
C ASN A 91 18.11 -2.37 -11.10
N ASP A 92 17.54 -1.82 -12.17
CA ASP A 92 17.11 -0.43 -12.26
C ASP A 92 16.03 -0.10 -11.21
N ILE A 93 15.01 -0.96 -11.07
CA ILE A 93 13.96 -0.83 -10.04
C ILE A 93 14.57 -0.79 -8.63
N ILE A 94 15.46 -1.73 -8.31
CA ILE A 94 16.06 -1.82 -6.98
C ILE A 94 16.87 -0.56 -6.68
N LYS A 95 17.63 -0.06 -7.66
CA LYS A 95 18.53 1.08 -7.48
C LYS A 95 17.80 2.44 -7.47
N PHE A 96 16.79 2.63 -8.32
CA PHE A 96 16.19 3.96 -8.56
C PHE A 96 14.73 4.10 -8.13
N THR A 97 14.00 2.99 -7.90
CA THR A 97 12.63 3.00 -7.33
C THR A 97 12.61 2.52 -5.88
N GLY A 98 13.62 1.75 -5.46
CA GLY A 98 13.80 1.25 -4.11
C GLY A 98 12.80 0.12 -3.81
N GLY A 99 13.31 -1.02 -3.34
CA GLY A 99 12.50 -2.21 -3.05
C GLY A 99 11.37 -1.94 -2.05
N THR A 100 11.60 -1.00 -1.14
CA THR A 100 10.73 -0.79 0.04
C THR A 100 10.44 0.68 0.32
N THR A 101 10.98 1.60 -0.49
CA THR A 101 10.91 3.04 -0.24
C THR A 101 9.48 3.58 -0.17
N TRP A 102 8.58 3.08 -1.02
CA TRP A 102 7.18 3.49 -0.99
C TRP A 102 6.46 3.04 0.31
N ILE A 103 6.88 1.91 0.90
CA ILE A 103 6.34 1.38 2.16
C ILE A 103 6.75 2.30 3.31
N LYS A 104 8.04 2.66 3.36
CA LYS A 104 8.61 3.61 4.33
C LYS A 104 7.85 4.94 4.31
N TYR A 105 7.68 5.53 3.13
CA TYR A 105 6.94 6.78 2.99
C TYR A 105 5.46 6.68 3.36
N ARG A 106 4.80 5.54 3.05
CA ARG A 106 3.42 5.31 3.46
C ARG A 106 3.28 5.22 4.98
N TYR A 107 4.19 4.51 5.64
CA TYR A 107 4.21 4.42 7.11
C TYR A 107 4.38 5.81 7.73
N ILE A 108 5.33 6.61 7.25
CA ILE A 108 5.54 7.98 7.71
C ILE A 108 4.26 8.83 7.54
N ALA A 109 3.65 8.81 6.34
CA ALA A 109 2.45 9.59 6.06
C ALA A 109 1.30 9.24 7.01
N GLU A 110 1.06 7.95 7.24
CA GLU A 110 -0.02 7.51 8.12
C GLU A 110 0.24 7.82 9.60
N THR A 111 1.49 7.73 10.07
CA THR A 111 1.85 8.08 11.45
C THR A 111 1.82 9.60 11.66
N MET A 112 2.16 10.40 10.65
CA MET A 112 1.93 11.85 10.68
C MET A 112 0.43 12.16 10.76
N ARG A 113 -0.40 11.44 10.01
CA ARG A 113 -1.87 11.61 10.05
C ARG A 113 -2.42 11.38 11.45
N MET A 114 -1.99 10.32 12.13
CA MET A 114 -2.33 10.06 13.54
C MET A 114 -2.06 11.28 14.43
N HIS A 115 -0.83 11.82 14.36
CA HIS A 115 -0.47 12.96 15.19
C HIS A 115 -1.28 14.22 14.88
N ILE A 116 -1.66 14.43 13.61
CA ILE A 116 -2.56 15.51 13.22
C ILE A 116 -3.94 15.32 13.86
N TYR A 117 -4.53 14.12 13.79
CA TYR A 117 -5.83 13.86 14.40
C TYR A 117 -5.81 13.99 15.93
N LEU A 118 -4.80 13.42 16.61
CA LEU A 118 -4.66 13.55 18.06
C LEU A 118 -4.47 15.01 18.48
N TYR A 119 -3.68 15.78 17.72
CA TYR A 119 -3.50 17.22 17.97
C TYR A 119 -4.82 17.98 17.83
N ARG A 120 -5.61 17.69 16.79
CA ARG A 120 -6.92 18.32 16.56
C ARG A 120 -7.98 17.91 17.57
N MET A 121 -7.88 16.70 18.14
CA MET A 121 -8.72 16.21 19.25
C MET A 121 -8.27 16.72 20.62
N LYS A 122 -7.07 17.31 20.73
CA LYS A 122 -6.39 17.55 22.03
C LYS A 122 -6.28 16.29 22.90
N ALA A 123 -6.16 15.14 22.26
CA ALA A 123 -5.98 13.86 22.94
C ALA A 123 -4.50 13.64 23.27
N PRO A 124 -4.15 12.83 24.29
CA PRO A 124 -2.77 12.49 24.61
C PRO A 124 -1.97 12.08 23.35
N PRO A 125 -0.72 12.57 23.18
CA PRO A 125 0.07 13.39 24.11
C PRO A 125 -0.16 14.92 23.98
N TYR A 126 -1.23 15.34 23.28
CA TYR A 126 -1.54 16.74 22.98
C TYR A 126 -2.59 17.35 23.90
N ASP A 127 -2.94 16.68 24.98
CA ASP A 127 -3.80 17.17 26.06
C ASP A 127 -3.12 18.27 26.92
N ALA A 128 -1.81 18.45 26.78
CA ALA A 128 -1.04 19.43 27.54
C ALA A 128 -1.44 20.89 27.27
N GLU A 129 -1.50 21.69 28.33
CA GLU A 129 -1.48 23.15 28.29
C GLU A 129 -0.07 23.71 28.61
N PRO A 130 0.31 24.88 28.06
CA PRO A 130 -0.39 25.74 27.10
C PRO A 130 -0.26 25.30 25.62
N VAL A 131 -1.06 25.90 24.72
CA VAL A 131 -1.08 25.65 23.26
C VAL A 131 0.32 25.57 22.64
N ARG A 132 1.24 26.46 23.03
CA ARG A 132 2.62 26.46 22.53
C ARG A 132 3.36 25.14 22.77
N LYS A 133 3.16 24.51 23.94
CA LYS A 133 3.78 23.20 24.22
C LYS A 133 3.20 22.13 23.29
N ARG A 134 1.91 22.20 22.98
CA ARG A 134 1.25 21.28 22.05
C ARG A 134 1.82 21.40 20.64
N ASP A 135 2.05 22.62 20.17
CA ASP A 135 2.67 22.91 18.88
C ASP A 135 4.10 22.36 18.80
N ASP A 136 4.90 22.60 19.85
CA ASP A 136 6.26 22.09 19.98
C ASP A 136 6.29 20.55 19.99
N LEU A 137 5.35 19.92 20.71
CA LEU A 137 5.19 18.46 20.74
C LEU A 137 4.81 17.90 19.37
N LEU A 138 3.90 18.55 18.63
CA LEU A 138 3.50 18.09 17.30
C LEU A 138 4.70 18.14 16.36
N SER A 139 5.42 19.26 16.34
CA SER A 139 6.65 19.41 15.54
C SER A 139 7.70 18.35 15.90
N ALA A 140 7.93 18.12 17.20
CA ALA A 140 8.88 17.12 17.68
C ALA A 140 8.49 15.69 17.29
N ASN A 141 7.21 15.32 17.43
CA ASN A 141 6.72 14.00 17.04
C ASN A 141 6.77 13.79 15.53
N LEU A 142 6.36 14.78 14.72
CA LEU A 142 6.48 14.69 13.26
C LEU A 142 7.94 14.56 12.81
N ARG A 143 8.90 15.16 13.53
CA ARG A 143 10.33 14.94 13.29
C ARG A 143 10.75 13.53 13.68
N LYS A 144 10.37 13.06 14.87
CA LYS A 144 10.68 11.71 15.37
C LYS A 144 10.19 10.62 14.40
N VAL A 145 8.98 10.76 13.85
CA VAL A 145 8.44 9.82 12.86
C VAL A 145 9.33 9.69 11.62
N ARG A 146 9.97 10.78 11.19
CA ARG A 146 10.91 10.75 10.05
C ARG A 146 12.25 10.13 10.42
N GLU A 147 12.70 10.32 11.66
CA GLU A 147 13.97 9.81 12.17
C GLU A 147 13.90 8.31 12.54
N GLU A 148 12.71 7.80 12.89
CA GLU A 148 12.50 6.40 13.25
C GLU A 148 12.69 5.44 12.06
N ILE A 149 12.44 5.92 10.85
CA ILE A 149 12.58 5.12 9.63
C ILE A 149 13.89 5.46 8.95
N ASP A 150 14.74 4.45 8.76
CA ASP A 150 15.99 4.63 8.03
C ASP A 150 15.72 5.00 6.56
N LEU A 151 16.03 6.26 6.22
CA LEU A 151 15.90 6.84 4.89
C LEU A 151 17.21 6.76 4.07
N ASN A 152 18.25 6.05 4.53
CA ASN A 152 19.54 5.97 3.82
C ASN A 152 19.43 5.38 2.40
N GLU A 153 18.39 4.60 2.13
CA GLU A 153 18.09 4.00 0.81
C GLU A 153 16.99 4.75 0.03
N VAL A 154 16.56 5.91 0.52
CA VAL A 154 15.32 6.54 0.06
C VAL A 154 15.55 7.51 -1.08
N ILE A 155 14.76 7.33 -2.12
CA ILE A 155 14.76 8.16 -3.31
C ILE A 155 14.23 9.56 -2.98
N PRO A 156 14.88 10.61 -3.51
CA PRO A 156 14.45 11.99 -3.31
C PRO A 156 12.97 12.18 -3.63
N PHE A 157 12.36 13.18 -2.99
CA PHE A 157 10.99 13.56 -3.31
C PHE A 157 10.90 14.09 -4.75
N ASP A 158 10.10 13.42 -5.58
CA ASP A 158 9.65 13.94 -6.87
C ASP A 158 8.52 14.99 -6.72
N ILE A 159 8.10 15.25 -5.49
CA ILE A 159 6.93 16.07 -5.16
C ILE A 159 7.39 17.30 -4.40
N ARG A 160 7.12 18.46 -4.97
CA ARG A 160 7.35 19.73 -4.33
C ARG A 160 6.39 19.91 -3.16
N GLN A 161 6.91 20.30 -2.00
CA GLN A 161 6.09 20.70 -0.88
C GLN A 161 5.25 21.94 -1.24
N PRO A 162 3.92 21.90 -1.04
CA PRO A 162 3.07 23.07 -1.28
C PRO A 162 3.49 24.19 -0.34
N LYS A 163 3.60 25.41 -0.87
CA LYS A 163 4.10 26.57 -0.12
C LYS A 163 3.00 27.57 0.22
N GLU A 164 2.05 27.74 -0.70
CA GLU A 164 0.96 28.69 -0.54
C GLU A 164 -0.22 28.04 0.19
N THR A 165 -0.92 28.81 1.01
CA THR A 165 -2.06 28.30 1.80
C THR A 165 -3.10 27.60 0.93
N ALA A 166 -3.43 28.17 -0.24
CA ALA A 166 -4.38 27.57 -1.18
C ALA A 166 -3.91 26.22 -1.75
N GLU A 167 -2.60 26.07 -2.00
CA GLU A 167 -2.01 24.79 -2.43
C GLU A 167 -2.11 23.74 -1.32
N ILE A 168 -1.84 24.15 -0.07
CA ILE A 168 -1.93 23.28 1.10
C ILE A 168 -3.37 22.85 1.33
N GLU A 169 -4.34 23.77 1.30
CA GLU A 169 -5.77 23.46 1.45
C GLU A 169 -6.26 22.48 0.36
N LYS A 170 -5.79 22.64 -0.88
CA LYS A 170 -6.05 21.66 -1.94
C LYS A 170 -5.43 20.29 -1.65
N ALA A 171 -4.22 20.27 -1.08
CA ALA A 171 -3.56 19.04 -0.68
C ALA A 171 -4.31 18.34 0.47
N ILE A 172 -4.84 19.10 1.44
CA ILE A 172 -5.71 18.60 2.50
C ILE A 172 -6.98 18.01 1.90
N ALA A 173 -7.67 18.74 1.02
CA ALA A 173 -8.88 18.25 0.36
C ALA A 173 -8.63 16.95 -0.44
N THR A 174 -7.43 16.80 -1.01
CA THR A 174 -7.02 15.56 -1.69
C THR A 174 -6.79 14.41 -0.71
N ALA A 175 -6.14 14.69 0.43
CA ALA A 175 -5.93 13.70 1.49
C ALA A 175 -7.25 13.27 2.15
N ASN A 176 -8.21 14.19 2.28
CA ASN A 176 -9.52 14.01 2.86
C ASN A 176 -10.62 13.76 1.81
N LYS A 177 -10.26 13.16 0.66
CA LYS A 177 -11.20 12.94 -0.46
C LYS A 177 -12.47 12.18 -0.05
N PHE A 178 -12.38 11.27 0.93
CA PHE A 178 -13.51 10.47 1.41
C PHE A 178 -14.31 11.17 2.52
N THR A 179 -13.80 12.30 3.02
CA THR A 179 -14.36 13.10 4.12
C THR A 179 -14.40 14.57 3.72
N PRO A 180 -15.19 14.96 2.70
CA PRO A 180 -15.16 16.31 2.12
C PRO A 180 -15.53 17.42 3.11
N ASP A 181 -16.22 17.09 4.20
CA ASP A 181 -16.56 18.02 5.28
C ASP A 181 -15.38 18.29 6.24
N ASP A 182 -14.28 17.54 6.15
CA ASP A 182 -13.09 17.70 6.99
C ASP A 182 -12.10 18.69 6.35
N ASN A 183 -12.09 19.93 6.84
CA ASN A 183 -11.14 20.95 6.37
C ASN A 183 -9.69 20.72 6.85
N GLY A 184 -9.45 19.74 7.73
CA GLY A 184 -8.13 19.41 8.27
C GLY A 184 -7.54 20.42 9.27
N LEU A 185 -8.13 21.60 9.44
CA LEU A 185 -7.52 22.73 10.16
C LEU A 185 -8.20 23.06 11.49
N ASP A 186 -9.45 22.65 11.65
CA ASP A 186 -10.21 22.94 12.87
C ASP A 186 -10.02 21.88 13.95
N GLU A 187 -10.30 22.29 15.19
CA GLU A 187 -10.53 21.37 16.30
C GLU A 187 -11.72 20.48 15.99
N ILE A 188 -11.61 19.20 16.32
CA ILE A 188 -12.63 18.21 16.00
C ILE A 188 -13.21 17.64 17.29
N ALA A 189 -14.53 17.52 17.34
CA ALA A 189 -15.21 16.80 18.40
C ALA A 189 -15.18 15.29 18.14
N LEU A 190 -15.45 14.49 19.16
CA LEU A 190 -15.43 13.03 19.03
C LEU A 190 -16.33 12.51 17.89
N GLY A 191 -17.54 13.07 17.72
CA GLY A 191 -18.45 12.64 16.64
C GLY A 191 -17.86 12.84 15.24
N GLN A 192 -17.11 13.93 15.03
CA GLN A 192 -16.40 14.18 13.77
C GLN A 192 -15.21 13.23 13.61
N TYR A 193 -14.46 12.98 14.68
CA TYR A 193 -13.38 11.99 14.68
C TYR A 193 -13.87 10.58 14.34
N LEU A 194 -14.99 10.15 14.95
CA LEU A 194 -15.64 8.87 14.64
C LEU A 194 -15.99 8.77 13.16
N LYS A 195 -16.66 9.80 12.61
CA LYS A 195 -17.04 9.85 11.19
C LYS A 195 -15.83 9.82 10.27
N TRP A 196 -14.89 10.74 10.47
CA TRP A 196 -13.82 11.02 9.51
C TRP A 196 -12.62 10.10 9.63
N ARG A 197 -12.36 9.55 10.82
CA ARG A 197 -11.18 8.73 11.09
C ARG A 197 -11.53 7.27 11.29
N VAL A 198 -12.49 6.97 12.16
CA VAL A 198 -12.73 5.58 12.60
C VAL A 198 -13.59 4.81 11.62
N LEU A 199 -14.77 5.35 11.30
CA LEU A 199 -15.74 4.69 10.42
C LEU A 199 -15.23 4.62 8.97
N ASP A 200 -14.63 5.69 8.46
CA ASP A 200 -14.00 5.69 7.13
C ASP A 200 -12.89 4.64 7.03
N GLN A 201 -11.99 4.57 8.02
CA GLN A 201 -10.91 3.60 8.04
C GLN A 201 -11.42 2.16 8.17
N ARG A 202 -12.45 1.93 8.99
CA ARG A 202 -13.08 0.60 9.13
C ARG A 202 -13.74 0.16 7.83
N GLN A 203 -14.52 1.05 7.20
CA GLN A 203 -15.17 0.79 5.92
C GLN A 203 -14.13 0.50 4.84
N TRP A 204 -13.02 1.25 4.83
CA TRP A 204 -11.90 1.00 3.93
C TRP A 204 -11.30 -0.39 4.16
N TYR A 205 -11.03 -0.80 5.40
CA TYR A 205 -10.51 -2.13 5.71
C TYR A 205 -11.48 -3.24 5.26
N GLU A 206 -12.77 -3.12 5.58
CA GLU A 206 -13.80 -4.09 5.20
C GLU A 206 -13.88 -4.26 3.68
N GLY A 207 -13.94 -3.14 2.94
CA GLY A 207 -13.93 -3.15 1.48
C GLY A 207 -12.64 -3.76 0.92
N ARG A 208 -11.49 -3.43 1.52
CA ARG A 208 -10.18 -3.92 1.09
C ARG A 208 -10.04 -5.43 1.29
N VAL A 209 -10.52 -5.98 2.41
CA VAL A 209 -10.52 -7.42 2.67
C VAL A 209 -11.32 -8.17 1.60
N GLN A 210 -12.52 -7.68 1.27
CA GLN A 210 -13.36 -8.31 0.25
C GLN A 210 -12.73 -8.24 -1.16
N ASP A 211 -12.21 -7.07 -1.53
CA ASP A 211 -11.59 -6.84 -2.83
C ASP A 211 -10.31 -7.67 -3.01
N ASP A 212 -9.41 -7.65 -2.02
CA ASP A 212 -8.14 -8.37 -2.10
C ASP A 212 -8.37 -9.88 -2.06
N PHE A 213 -9.34 -10.37 -1.27
CA PHE A 213 -9.72 -11.78 -1.27
C PHE A 213 -10.30 -12.22 -2.63
N LYS A 214 -11.19 -11.42 -3.22
CA LYS A 214 -11.78 -11.71 -4.54
C LYS A 214 -10.70 -11.74 -5.63
N ARG A 215 -9.78 -10.78 -5.63
CA ARG A 215 -8.65 -10.73 -6.57
C ARG A 215 -7.73 -11.94 -6.41
N LEU A 216 -7.33 -12.25 -5.17
CA LEU A 216 -6.51 -13.42 -4.85
C LEU A 216 -7.18 -14.71 -5.36
N LYS A 217 -8.43 -14.94 -4.97
CA LYS A 217 -9.21 -16.11 -5.36
C LYS A 217 -9.29 -16.23 -6.89
N ASN A 218 -9.54 -15.14 -7.58
CA ASN A 218 -9.60 -15.14 -9.05
C ASN A 218 -8.25 -15.48 -9.68
N SER A 219 -7.16 -14.87 -9.22
CA SER A 219 -5.80 -15.15 -9.70
C SER A 219 -5.40 -16.61 -9.48
N TYR A 220 -5.64 -17.15 -8.29
CA TYR A 220 -5.36 -18.56 -7.99
C TYR A 220 -6.21 -19.53 -8.82
N ARG A 221 -7.52 -19.26 -8.97
CA ARG A 221 -8.39 -20.10 -9.80
C ARG A 221 -8.00 -20.08 -11.27
N GLN A 222 -7.56 -18.92 -11.79
CA GLN A 222 -7.06 -18.82 -13.16
C GLN A 222 -5.75 -19.58 -13.33
N ALA A 223 -4.82 -19.46 -12.38
CA ALA A 223 -3.56 -20.21 -12.39
C ALA A 223 -3.79 -21.73 -12.31
N GLN A 224 -4.64 -22.20 -11.39
CA GLN A 224 -5.02 -23.61 -11.26
C GLN A 224 -5.76 -24.12 -12.49
N GLY A 225 -6.70 -23.33 -13.03
CA GLY A 225 -7.42 -23.66 -14.25
C GLY A 225 -6.49 -23.79 -15.46
N ALA A 226 -5.50 -22.91 -15.59
CA ALA A 226 -4.48 -23.00 -16.62
C ALA A 226 -3.61 -24.25 -16.46
N LEU A 227 -3.14 -24.57 -15.24
CA LEU A 227 -2.36 -25.78 -14.97
C LEU A 227 -3.14 -27.05 -15.27
N LEU A 228 -4.37 -27.17 -14.76
CA LEU A 228 -5.24 -28.33 -14.98
C LEU A 228 -5.60 -28.47 -16.47
N GLY A 229 -5.97 -27.37 -17.13
CA GLY A 229 -6.25 -27.36 -18.56
C GLY A 229 -5.04 -27.78 -19.38
N GLY A 230 -3.86 -27.23 -19.08
CA GLY A 230 -2.62 -27.61 -19.76
C GLY A 230 -2.24 -29.06 -19.53
N ALA A 231 -2.37 -29.57 -18.31
CA ALA A 231 -2.10 -30.97 -17.99
C ALA A 231 -3.06 -31.92 -18.71
N LEU A 232 -4.37 -31.62 -18.69
CA LEU A 232 -5.38 -32.43 -19.37
C LEU A 232 -5.19 -32.43 -20.89
N ILE A 233 -4.99 -31.26 -21.50
CA ILE A 233 -4.76 -31.16 -22.95
C ILE A 233 -3.47 -31.91 -23.32
N SER A 234 -2.41 -31.78 -22.53
CA SER A 234 -1.15 -32.47 -22.81
C SER A 234 -1.25 -33.98 -22.63
N ALA A 235 -2.01 -34.46 -21.65
CA ALA A 235 -2.28 -35.88 -21.47
C ALA A 235 -3.07 -36.46 -22.66
N LEU A 236 -4.13 -35.78 -23.09
CA LEU A 236 -4.93 -36.18 -24.24
C LEU A 236 -4.12 -36.13 -25.54
N ALA A 237 -3.37 -35.05 -25.74
CA ALA A 237 -2.54 -34.89 -26.92
C ALA A 237 -1.38 -35.89 -26.92
N GLY A 238 -0.80 -36.24 -25.78
CA GLY A 238 0.21 -37.29 -25.65
C GLY A 238 -0.26 -38.70 -26.03
N LEU A 239 -1.58 -38.95 -26.06
CA LEU A 239 -2.14 -40.19 -26.62
C LEU A 239 -2.08 -40.22 -28.16
N ILE A 240 -1.93 -39.06 -28.80
CA ILE A 240 -1.92 -38.88 -30.26
C ILE A 240 -0.49 -38.56 -30.74
N ASP A 241 0.18 -37.62 -30.07
CA ASP A 241 1.52 -37.15 -30.36
C ASP A 241 2.23 -36.65 -29.07
N VAL A 242 3.36 -37.26 -28.75
CA VAL A 242 4.23 -36.92 -27.61
C VAL A 242 4.74 -35.47 -27.71
N GLN A 243 4.75 -34.88 -28.91
CA GLN A 243 5.21 -33.50 -29.11
C GLN A 243 4.35 -32.45 -28.39
N ALA A 244 3.14 -32.77 -27.91
CA ALA A 244 2.27 -31.81 -27.23
C ALA A 244 2.72 -31.37 -25.81
N LEU A 245 3.86 -31.88 -25.30
CA LEU A 245 4.43 -31.50 -24.01
C LEU A 245 4.71 -29.99 -23.86
N TRP A 246 4.86 -29.26 -24.97
CA TRP A 246 5.07 -27.82 -24.98
C TRP A 246 3.92 -27.03 -24.31
N LEU A 247 2.70 -27.55 -24.32
CA LEU A 247 1.54 -26.91 -23.69
C LEU A 247 1.67 -26.85 -22.16
N VAL A 248 2.19 -27.91 -21.53
CA VAL A 248 2.46 -27.94 -20.08
C VAL A 248 3.42 -26.82 -19.69
N ALA A 249 4.46 -26.60 -20.50
CA ALA A 249 5.46 -25.57 -20.23
C ALA A 249 4.85 -24.16 -20.28
N ILE A 250 3.97 -23.87 -21.25
CA ILE A 250 3.29 -22.57 -21.37
C ILE A 250 2.31 -22.36 -20.21
N THR A 251 1.49 -23.36 -19.88
CA THR A 251 0.52 -23.21 -18.78
C THR A 251 1.21 -23.10 -17.42
N ASN A 252 2.34 -23.78 -17.23
CA ASN A 252 3.18 -23.60 -16.05
C ASN A 252 3.76 -22.18 -15.99
N ALA A 253 4.32 -21.67 -17.09
CA ALA A 253 4.84 -20.31 -17.17
C ALA A 253 3.76 -19.25 -16.86
N PHE A 254 2.55 -19.45 -17.38
CA PHE A 254 1.41 -18.59 -17.10
C PHE A 254 1.01 -18.63 -15.63
N SER A 255 0.94 -19.82 -15.03
CA SER A 255 0.65 -20.00 -13.61
C SER A 255 1.67 -19.28 -12.72
N VAL A 256 2.97 -19.43 -13.02
CA VAL A 256 4.05 -18.74 -12.31
C VAL A 256 3.93 -17.22 -12.46
N ALA A 257 3.64 -16.72 -13.67
CA ALA A 257 3.45 -15.29 -13.91
C ALA A 257 2.27 -14.72 -13.10
N MET A 258 1.15 -15.44 -13.05
CA MET A 258 -0.04 -15.04 -12.28
C MET A 258 0.21 -15.03 -10.78
N THR A 259 0.85 -16.06 -10.23
CA THR A 259 1.19 -16.10 -8.80
C THR A 259 2.19 -15.01 -8.44
N THR A 260 3.20 -14.77 -9.28
CA THR A 260 4.19 -13.70 -9.07
C THR A 260 3.52 -12.32 -9.12
N SER A 261 2.60 -12.11 -10.05
CA SER A 261 1.81 -10.88 -10.16
C SER A 261 0.96 -10.61 -8.92
N ALA A 262 0.31 -11.65 -8.37
CA ALA A 262 -0.44 -11.55 -7.13
C ALA A 262 0.46 -11.18 -5.92
N ASN A 263 1.65 -11.78 -5.84
CA ASN A 263 2.64 -11.49 -4.79
C ASN A 263 3.15 -10.05 -4.85
N VAL A 264 3.47 -9.53 -6.06
CA VAL A 264 3.90 -8.13 -6.25
C VAL A 264 2.82 -7.15 -5.80
N SER A 265 1.56 -7.47 -6.04
CA SER A 265 0.42 -6.68 -5.57
C SER A 265 0.11 -6.85 -4.08
N MET A 266 0.80 -7.77 -3.41
CA MET A 266 0.55 -8.18 -2.02
C MET A 266 -0.87 -8.66 -1.76
N PHE A 267 -1.57 -9.16 -2.78
CA PHE A 267 -2.87 -9.76 -2.59
C PHE A 267 -2.72 -10.97 -1.67
N GLY A 268 -3.53 -11.06 -0.62
CA GLY A 268 -3.47 -12.18 0.31
C GLY A 268 -2.54 -11.98 1.52
N ALA A 269 -1.55 -11.09 1.46
CA ALA A 269 -0.67 -10.86 2.61
C ALA A 269 -1.37 -10.01 3.68
N THR A 270 -2.05 -8.94 3.28
CA THR A 270 -2.50 -7.88 4.22
C THR A 270 -3.93 -8.03 4.71
N TYR A 271 -4.75 -8.93 4.14
CA TYR A 271 -6.18 -8.97 4.47
C TYR A 271 -6.45 -9.45 5.90
N SER A 272 -5.67 -10.40 6.42
CA SER A 272 -5.82 -10.88 7.80
C SER A 272 -5.54 -9.77 8.81
N LEU A 273 -4.54 -8.94 8.52
CA LEU A 273 -4.21 -7.77 9.30
C LEU A 273 -5.33 -6.71 9.26
N PHE A 274 -5.83 -6.39 8.07
CA PHE A 274 -6.95 -5.44 7.92
C PHE A 274 -8.23 -5.95 8.58
N GLN A 275 -8.51 -7.25 8.51
CA GLN A 275 -9.63 -7.86 9.22
C GLN A 275 -9.47 -7.75 10.74
N ALA A 276 -8.27 -8.07 11.27
CA ALA A 276 -7.99 -7.93 12.69
C ALA A 276 -8.09 -6.48 13.16
N ALA A 277 -7.60 -5.51 12.38
CA ALA A 277 -7.72 -4.10 12.67
C ALA A 277 -9.19 -3.64 12.67
N ALA A 278 -9.98 -4.04 11.67
CA ALA A 278 -11.40 -3.71 11.61
C ALA A 278 -12.19 -4.25 12.81
N LEU A 279 -11.90 -5.48 13.25
CA LEU A 279 -12.49 -6.07 14.44
C LEU A 279 -12.11 -5.29 15.70
N ARG A 280 -10.82 -4.97 15.90
CA ARG A 280 -10.37 -4.18 17.05
C ARG A 280 -11.01 -2.79 17.09
N LEU A 281 -11.14 -2.12 15.94
CA LEU A 281 -11.85 -0.84 15.87
C LEU A 281 -13.33 -1.00 16.22
N SER A 282 -13.97 -2.10 15.81
CA SER A 282 -15.35 -2.40 16.17
C SER A 282 -15.51 -2.65 17.67
N ASP A 283 -14.57 -3.37 18.29
CA ASP A 283 -14.57 -3.65 19.72
C ASP A 283 -14.46 -2.34 20.53
N GLU A 284 -13.55 -1.44 20.14
CA GLU A 284 -13.43 -0.12 20.76
C GLU A 284 -14.70 0.72 20.58
N LEU A 285 -15.33 0.69 19.40
CA LEU A 285 -16.60 1.38 19.15
C LEU A 285 -17.74 0.86 20.05
N ILE A 286 -17.85 -0.46 20.21
CA ILE A 286 -18.83 -1.08 21.11
C ILE A 286 -18.56 -0.67 22.56
N ALA A 287 -17.29 -0.69 22.98
CA ALA A 287 -16.88 -0.27 24.32
C ALA A 287 -17.22 1.21 24.59
N TRP A 288 -17.05 2.10 23.60
CA TRP A 288 -17.46 3.50 23.71
C TRP A 288 -18.97 3.65 23.83
N LEU A 289 -19.74 3.00 22.95
CA LEU A 289 -21.21 3.08 22.98
C LEU A 289 -21.78 2.54 24.31
N ALA A 290 -21.16 1.51 24.88
CA ALA A 290 -21.55 1.00 26.20
C ALA A 290 -21.28 1.98 27.35
N GLN A 291 -20.36 2.94 27.17
CA GLN A 291 -20.07 3.98 28.15
C GLN A 291 -20.91 5.23 27.98
N GLU A 292 -21.53 5.46 26.82
CA GLU A 292 -22.25 6.70 26.51
C GLU A 292 -23.43 6.96 27.47
N ASP A 293 -24.04 5.90 28.00
CA ASP A 293 -25.11 5.96 29.02
C ASP A 293 -24.60 6.03 30.47
N ASN A 294 -23.28 6.12 30.70
CA ASN A 294 -22.72 6.22 32.05
C ASN A 294 -22.99 7.62 32.63
N PRO A 295 -23.71 7.76 33.76
CA PRO A 295 -23.99 9.06 34.37
C PRO A 295 -22.72 9.84 34.78
N GLU A 296 -21.58 9.17 34.97
CA GLU A 296 -20.30 9.84 35.21
C GLU A 296 -19.84 10.70 34.02
N LEU A 297 -20.31 10.42 32.79
CA LEU A 297 -20.01 11.20 31.60
C LEU A 297 -20.93 12.42 31.41
N ASP A 298 -21.88 12.64 32.32
CA ASP A 298 -22.66 13.88 32.35
C ASP A 298 -21.78 15.08 32.75
N GLU A 299 -20.70 14.82 33.50
CA GLU A 299 -19.71 15.82 33.87
C GLU A 299 -18.80 16.18 32.68
N PRO A 300 -18.74 17.46 32.23
CA PRO A 300 -18.03 17.84 30.99
C PRO A 300 -16.54 17.47 30.98
N MET A 301 -15.87 17.56 32.14
CA MET A 301 -14.46 17.20 32.28
C MET A 301 -14.24 15.68 32.19
N ALA A 302 -15.12 14.89 32.80
CA ALA A 302 -15.07 13.44 32.74
C ALA A 302 -15.32 12.96 31.31
N ARG A 303 -16.29 13.57 30.62
CA ARG A 303 -16.56 13.32 29.20
C ARG A 303 -15.34 13.62 28.33
N ALA A 304 -14.77 14.82 28.43
CA ALA A 304 -13.60 15.19 27.63
C ALA A 304 -12.42 14.23 27.85
N ALA A 305 -12.17 13.80 29.09
CA ALA A 305 -11.14 12.82 29.41
C ALA A 305 -11.43 11.44 28.80
N ALA A 306 -12.70 10.99 28.86
CA ALA A 306 -13.12 9.72 28.27
C ALA A 306 -13.00 9.74 26.73
N GLU A 307 -13.42 10.83 26.08
CA GLU A 307 -13.30 11.03 24.63
C GLU A 307 -11.82 11.02 24.20
N ALA A 308 -10.95 11.72 24.93
CA ALA A 308 -9.51 11.75 24.68
C ALA A 308 -8.85 10.37 24.85
N ALA A 309 -9.22 9.65 25.92
CA ALA A 309 -8.74 8.29 26.16
C ALA A 309 -9.21 7.30 25.08
N PHE A 310 -10.45 7.43 24.62
CA PHE A 310 -10.98 6.63 23.51
C PHE A 310 -10.22 6.90 22.21
N SER A 311 -10.01 8.17 21.84
CA SER A 311 -9.25 8.53 20.64
C SER A 311 -7.81 7.98 20.69
N ALA A 312 -7.17 8.01 21.85
CA ALA A 312 -5.85 7.42 22.04
C ALA A 312 -5.84 5.90 21.80
N ARG A 313 -6.79 5.14 22.37
CA ARG A 313 -6.90 3.69 22.14
C ARG A 313 -7.14 3.35 20.67
N ILE A 314 -7.96 4.13 19.98
CA ILE A 314 -8.18 3.96 18.53
C ILE A 314 -6.87 4.16 17.75
N GLU A 315 -6.12 5.24 18.03
CA GLU A 315 -4.86 5.47 17.33
C GLU A 315 -3.79 4.45 17.70
N ASP A 316 -3.82 3.85 18.90
CA ASP A 316 -2.98 2.71 19.26
C ASP A 316 -3.30 1.46 18.42
N VAL A 317 -4.59 1.16 18.20
CA VAL A 317 -5.01 0.09 17.27
C VAL A 317 -4.49 0.36 15.86
N LEU A 318 -4.62 1.60 15.37
CA LEU A 318 -4.11 2.00 14.05
C LEU A 318 -2.58 1.99 13.99
N LEU A 319 -1.88 2.34 15.07
CA LEU A 319 -0.43 2.29 15.13
C LEU A 319 0.08 0.85 15.11
N TRP A 320 -0.54 -0.04 15.87
CA TRP A 320 -0.27 -1.47 15.82
C TRP A 320 -0.46 -2.03 14.42
N GLU A 321 -1.57 -1.68 13.76
CA GLU A 321 -1.85 -2.10 12.39
C GLU A 321 -0.74 -1.62 11.45
N ARG A 322 -0.38 -0.34 11.49
CA ARG A 322 0.63 0.25 10.61
C ARG A 322 2.00 -0.38 10.78
N LYS A 323 2.42 -0.67 12.03
CA LYS A 323 3.69 -1.35 12.32
C LYS A 323 3.68 -2.77 11.78
N SER A 324 2.62 -3.52 12.06
CA SER A 324 2.46 -4.89 11.56
C SER A 324 2.42 -4.93 10.02
N TRP A 325 1.74 -3.96 9.40
CA TRP A 325 1.67 -3.81 7.95
C TRP A 325 3.04 -3.47 7.37
N TYR A 326 3.77 -2.55 7.98
CA TYR A 326 5.10 -2.15 7.56
C TYR A 326 6.04 -3.36 7.54
N GLU A 327 6.17 -4.09 8.65
CA GLU A 327 7.03 -5.26 8.76
C GLU A 327 6.67 -6.34 7.73
N LEU A 328 5.37 -6.67 7.63
CA LEU A 328 4.87 -7.65 6.68
C LEU A 328 5.12 -7.22 5.22
N ALA A 329 4.91 -5.94 4.91
CA ALA A 329 5.12 -5.40 3.56
C ALA A 329 6.59 -5.47 3.15
N ILE A 330 7.52 -5.12 4.05
CA ILE A 330 8.96 -5.24 3.81
C ILE A 330 9.32 -6.71 3.53
N GLN A 331 8.83 -7.63 4.36
CA GLN A 331 9.13 -9.07 4.23
C GLN A 331 8.61 -9.64 2.90
N VAL A 332 7.34 -9.36 2.57
CA VAL A 332 6.70 -9.85 1.34
C VAL A 332 7.42 -9.31 0.10
N GLN A 333 7.75 -8.02 0.06
CA GLN A 333 8.45 -7.45 -1.08
C GLN A 333 9.87 -7.98 -1.24
N THR A 334 10.61 -8.11 -0.13
CA THR A 334 11.97 -8.68 -0.17
C THR A 334 11.95 -10.12 -0.68
N THR A 335 10.99 -10.92 -0.21
CA THR A 335 10.81 -12.31 -0.67
C THR A 335 10.43 -12.38 -2.15
N SER A 336 9.54 -11.49 -2.60
CA SER A 336 9.15 -11.40 -4.01
C SER A 336 10.35 -11.03 -4.89
N ASP A 337 11.19 -10.09 -4.45
CA ASP A 337 12.36 -9.65 -5.20
C ASP A 337 13.41 -10.75 -5.33
N GLN A 338 13.69 -11.45 -4.24
CA GLN A 338 14.57 -12.63 -4.26
C GLN A 338 14.05 -13.72 -5.20
N THR A 339 12.73 -13.96 -5.20
CA THR A 339 12.10 -14.94 -6.08
C THR A 339 12.27 -14.56 -7.56
N ILE A 340 12.02 -13.30 -7.91
CA ILE A 340 12.16 -12.79 -9.29
C ILE A 340 13.64 -12.85 -9.72
N LEU A 341 14.55 -12.35 -8.91
CA LEU A 341 15.99 -12.35 -9.20
C LEU A 341 16.53 -13.76 -9.37
N SER A 342 16.15 -14.70 -8.48
CA SER A 342 16.58 -16.10 -8.59
C SER A 342 16.04 -16.79 -9.84
N SER A 343 14.85 -16.39 -10.31
CA SER A 343 14.24 -16.93 -11.53
C SER A 343 14.97 -16.40 -12.77
N LEU A 344 15.26 -15.09 -12.81
CA LEU A 344 16.05 -14.47 -13.87
C LEU A 344 17.47 -15.06 -13.94
N ALA A 345 18.13 -15.23 -12.78
CA ALA A 345 19.45 -15.83 -12.71
C ALA A 345 19.46 -17.29 -13.22
N ARG A 346 18.44 -18.08 -12.86
CA ARG A 346 18.30 -19.47 -13.36
C ARG A 346 18.10 -19.51 -14.88
N LEU A 347 17.30 -18.60 -15.44
CA LEU A 347 17.09 -18.49 -16.89
C LEU A 347 18.36 -18.09 -17.65
N ASN A 348 19.25 -17.33 -17.00
CA ASN A 348 20.54 -16.97 -17.57
C ASN A 348 21.56 -18.12 -17.44
N LYS A 349 21.61 -18.82 -16.30
CA LYS A 349 22.57 -19.90 -16.04
C LYS A 349 22.30 -21.18 -16.82
N GLY A 350 21.04 -21.63 -16.91
CA GLY A 350 20.67 -22.87 -17.62
C GLY A 350 20.88 -22.84 -19.14
N ARG A 351 21.66 -21.88 -19.64
CA ARG A 351 22.01 -21.67 -21.05
C ARG A 351 23.51 -21.59 -21.30
N GLU A 352 24.32 -21.55 -20.23
CA GLU A 352 25.78 -21.72 -20.32
C GLU A 352 26.17 -23.21 -20.33
N GLU A 353 25.25 -24.08 -19.88
CA GLU A 353 25.29 -25.55 -19.97
C GLU A 353 24.55 -26.01 -21.23
#